data_AF-A0A1F3X7W2-F1
#
_entry.id   AF-A0A1F3X7W2-F1
#
_cell.length_a   1.000
_cell.length_b   1.000
_cell.length_c   1.000
_cell.angle_alpha   90.00
_cell.angle_beta   90.00
_cell.angle_gamma   90.00
#
_symmetry.space_group_name_H-M   'P 1'
#
loop_
_entity.id
_entity.type
_entity.pdbx_description
1 polymer ?
#
loop_
_entity_poly.entity_id
_entity_poly.type
_entity_poly.pdbx_seq_one_letter_code
_entity_poly.pdbx_strand_id
1 'polypeptide(L)'
;GLEFLAGIPGLVGGAVAMNADARFGDVQQSVQDRLKKVEVAVLKENDTNQVETKEYSTDKLRFEYRKNLFLQPNEIILNCYWEIAQTDPKEIKTKIRSLLKKRKETQPINFPSCGSVFKNVTEKDGTKISAWQVIDKLGLKGAKIGNAQFSEIHGNFIVNLGSAKAADVKALIELAKQRAKNELQIILEEEVVYLE
;
A
#
# COMPACT_ATOMS: atom_id res chain seq x y z
N GLY A 1 19.40 -2.60 4.73
CA GLY A 1 18.51 -1.75 5.54
C GLY A 1 17.13 -1.50 4.94
N LEU A 2 16.96 -1.50 3.61
CA LEU A 2 15.68 -1.20 2.92
C LEU A 2 15.15 -2.37 2.08
N GLU A 3 15.63 -3.60 2.35
CA GLU A 3 15.31 -4.80 1.57
C GLU A 3 13.80 -5.08 1.55
N PHE A 4 13.07 -4.70 2.59
CA PHE A 4 11.61 -4.88 2.70
C PHE A 4 10.83 -4.13 1.61
N LEU A 5 11.40 -3.05 1.05
CA LEU A 5 10.81 -2.32 -0.07
C LEU A 5 11.00 -3.02 -1.42
N ALA A 6 11.82 -4.08 -1.49
CA ALA A 6 12.07 -4.79 -2.74
C ALA A 6 10.77 -5.37 -3.32
N GLY A 7 10.47 -4.99 -4.56
CA GLY A 7 9.28 -5.42 -5.29
C GLY A 7 7.98 -4.72 -4.88
N ILE A 8 8.03 -3.65 -4.08
CA ILE A 8 6.90 -2.73 -3.93
C ILE A 8 6.86 -1.82 -5.17
N PRO A 9 5.77 -1.81 -5.95
CA PRO A 9 5.64 -0.91 -7.10
C PRO A 9 5.52 0.56 -6.67
N GLY A 10 5.78 1.47 -7.60
CA GLY A 10 5.64 2.91 -7.41
C GLY A 10 6.97 3.64 -7.15
N LEU A 11 6.86 4.90 -6.73
CA LEU A 11 7.99 5.77 -6.45
C LEU A 11 8.22 5.91 -4.94
N VAL A 12 9.44 6.29 -4.55
CA VAL A 12 9.84 6.46 -3.14
C VAL A 12 8.93 7.46 -2.41
N GLY A 13 8.50 8.55 -3.08
CA GLY A 13 7.56 9.51 -2.48
C GLY A 13 6.22 8.87 -2.13
N GLY A 14 5.66 8.02 -3.01
CA GLY A 14 4.42 7.28 -2.72
C GLY A 14 4.59 6.27 -1.60
N ALA A 15 5.74 5.59 -1.54
CA ALA A 15 6.07 4.70 -0.44
C ALA A 15 6.09 5.45 0.90
N VAL A 16 6.66 6.66 0.94
CA VAL A 16 6.64 7.52 2.14
C VAL A 16 5.24 8.00 2.46
N ALA A 17 4.49 8.52 1.50
CA ALA A 17 3.13 9.03 1.70
C ALA A 17 2.19 7.99 2.33
N MET A 18 2.37 6.71 1.98
CA MET A 18 1.55 5.59 2.46
C MET A 18 2.17 4.81 3.62
N ASN A 19 3.33 5.22 4.15
CA ASN A 19 4.11 4.44 5.12
C ASN A 19 4.28 2.97 4.68
N ALA A 20 4.72 2.76 3.44
CA ALA A 20 4.74 1.44 2.83
C ALA A 20 5.49 0.42 3.71
N ASP A 21 4.85 -0.72 3.90
CA ASP A 21 5.38 -1.79 4.74
C ASP A 21 5.41 -3.12 3.99
N ALA A 22 6.29 -3.99 4.45
CA ALA A 22 6.29 -5.39 4.06
C ALA A 22 6.69 -6.27 5.24
N ARG A 23 6.23 -7.51 5.21
CA ARG A 23 6.52 -8.52 6.22
C ARG A 23 7.53 -9.54 5.70
N PHE A 24 8.55 -9.81 6.51
CA PHE A 24 9.55 -10.86 6.31
C PHE A 24 9.49 -11.86 7.47
N GLY A 25 8.89 -13.03 7.25
CA GLY A 25 8.57 -13.97 8.33
C GLY A 25 7.63 -13.31 9.34
N ASP A 26 8.06 -13.25 10.61
CA ASP A 26 7.31 -12.60 11.69
C ASP A 26 7.63 -11.12 11.86
N VAL A 27 8.61 -10.59 11.12
CA VAL A 27 9.07 -9.21 11.24
C VAL A 27 8.35 -8.33 10.22
N GLN A 28 7.60 -7.34 10.68
CA GLN A 28 7.08 -6.26 9.84
C GLN A 28 8.06 -5.09 9.88
N GLN A 29 8.40 -4.56 8.71
CA GLN A 29 9.18 -3.33 8.56
C GLN A 29 8.44 -2.37 7.63
N SER A 30 8.53 -1.09 7.94
CA SER A 30 7.85 0.01 7.27
C SER A 30 8.80 1.18 7.05
N VAL A 31 8.36 2.13 6.21
CA VAL A 31 9.13 3.33 5.91
C VAL A 31 9.59 4.07 7.17
N GLN A 32 8.70 4.21 8.16
CA GLN A 32 9.00 4.96 9.39
C GLN A 32 10.21 4.41 10.16
N ASP A 33 10.54 3.12 9.99
CA ASP A 33 11.62 2.46 10.74
C ASP A 33 13.03 2.89 10.27
N ARG A 34 13.11 3.53 9.10
CA ARG A 34 14.38 3.91 8.44
C ARG A 34 14.40 5.36 7.97
N LEU A 35 13.25 6.00 7.79
CA LEU A 35 13.16 7.37 7.31
C LEU A 35 13.58 8.38 8.38
N LYS A 36 14.46 9.33 8.03
CA LYS A 36 14.96 10.35 8.96
C LYS A 36 14.54 11.76 8.60
N LYS A 37 14.50 12.05 7.31
CA LYS A 37 14.18 13.38 6.80
C LYS A 37 13.43 13.27 5.48
N VAL A 38 12.48 14.19 5.27
CA VAL A 38 11.79 14.39 4.00
C VAL A 38 11.88 15.85 3.63
N GLU A 39 12.22 16.12 2.38
CA GLU A 39 12.16 17.46 1.79
C GLU A 39 10.95 17.51 0.85
N VAL A 40 10.16 18.58 0.94
CA VAL A 40 8.94 18.78 0.17
C VAL A 40 8.94 20.13 -0.54
N ALA A 41 8.33 20.20 -1.71
CA ALA A 41 7.88 21.43 -2.34
C ALA A 41 6.49 21.79 -1.84
N VAL A 42 6.25 23.06 -1.52
CA VAL A 42 4.94 23.59 -1.16
C VAL A 42 4.33 24.27 -2.39
N LEU A 43 3.23 23.73 -2.89
CA LEU A 43 2.46 24.33 -3.97
C LEU A 43 1.61 25.48 -3.43
N LYS A 44 1.76 26.66 -4.04
CA LYS A 44 0.92 27.83 -3.80
C LYS A 44 -0.08 27.94 -4.95
N GLU A 45 -1.37 28.10 -4.63
CA GLU A 45 -2.46 28.08 -5.62
C GLU A 45 -2.29 29.09 -6.77
N ASN A 46 -1.58 30.21 -6.54
CA ASN A 46 -1.53 31.34 -7.47
C ASN A 46 -0.13 31.68 -8.02
N ASP A 47 0.91 30.92 -7.70
CA ASP A 47 2.27 31.18 -8.22
C ASP A 47 3.02 29.86 -8.45
N THR A 48 3.02 29.40 -9.71
CA THR A 48 3.75 28.20 -10.14
C THR A 48 5.22 28.49 -10.45
N ASN A 49 5.65 29.76 -10.42
CA ASN A 49 7.01 30.16 -10.76
C ASN A 49 7.94 30.23 -9.54
N GLN A 50 7.40 30.10 -8.32
CA GLN A 50 8.18 30.05 -7.09
C GLN A 50 7.85 28.80 -6.29
N VAL A 51 8.81 27.88 -6.24
CA VAL A 51 8.71 26.66 -5.41
C VAL A 51 9.37 26.93 -4.07
N GLU A 52 8.57 26.97 -3.00
CA GLU A 52 9.09 27.00 -1.64
C GLU A 52 9.35 25.55 -1.18
N THR A 53 10.52 25.31 -0.58
CA THR A 53 10.88 23.99 -0.04
C THR A 53 10.85 23.99 1.48
N LYS A 54 10.41 22.87 2.05
CA LYS A 54 10.35 22.65 3.50
C LYS A 54 10.90 21.27 3.85
N GLU A 55 11.46 21.15 5.05
CA GLU A 55 11.96 19.87 5.56
C GLU A 55 11.19 19.40 6.80
N TYR A 56 10.99 18.08 6.87
CA TYR A 56 10.50 17.36 8.04
C TYR A 56 11.58 16.43 8.58
N SER A 57 11.91 16.55 9.86
CA SER A 57 12.85 15.69 10.60
C SER A 57 12.13 14.63 11.44
N THR A 58 12.88 13.66 11.97
CA THR A 58 12.36 12.44 12.62
C THR A 58 11.30 12.70 13.70
N ASP A 59 11.43 13.77 14.48
CA ASP A 59 10.46 14.19 15.51
C ASP A 59 9.09 14.61 14.94
N LYS A 60 9.07 15.07 13.68
CA LYS A 60 7.88 15.50 12.95
C LYS A 60 7.34 14.44 11.99
N LEU A 61 8.14 13.43 11.63
CA LEU A 61 7.75 12.32 10.75
C LEU A 61 6.85 11.34 11.50
N ARG A 62 5.57 11.70 11.66
CA ARG A 62 4.56 10.87 12.31
C ARG A 62 3.78 10.05 11.29
N PHE A 63 3.58 8.78 11.61
CA PHE A 63 2.92 7.82 10.76
C PHE A 63 1.92 6.96 11.54
N GLU A 64 0.95 6.44 10.80
CA GLU A 64 0.02 5.39 11.22
C GLU A 64 0.04 4.27 10.16
N TYR A 65 -0.70 3.19 10.39
CA TYR A 65 -0.83 2.13 9.40
C TYR A 65 -1.47 2.68 8.11
N ARG A 66 -0.73 2.58 6.99
CA ARG A 66 -1.14 3.08 5.66
C ARG A 66 -1.42 4.58 5.60
N LYS A 67 -0.82 5.38 6.49
CA LYS A 67 -1.10 6.82 6.58
C LYS A 67 0.10 7.60 7.12
N ASN A 68 0.36 8.75 6.52
CA ASN A 68 1.26 9.75 7.08
C ASN A 68 0.44 10.85 7.79
N LEU A 69 1.02 11.48 8.82
CA LEU A 69 0.39 12.54 9.60
C LEU A 69 1.10 13.90 9.49
N PHE A 70 2.09 14.01 8.60
CA PHE A 70 2.93 15.19 8.49
C PHE A 70 2.77 15.93 7.15
N LEU A 71 2.58 15.20 6.05
CA LEU A 71 2.51 15.78 4.70
C LEU A 71 1.18 16.49 4.51
N GLN A 72 1.23 17.74 4.05
CA GLN A 72 0.03 18.53 3.75
C GLN A 72 -0.47 18.24 2.31
N PRO A 73 -1.76 18.45 2.01
CA PRO A 73 -2.31 18.18 0.68
C PRO A 73 -1.64 18.94 -0.47
N ASN A 74 -1.08 20.12 -0.19
CA ASN A 74 -0.38 20.95 -1.18
C ASN A 74 1.15 20.72 -1.19
N GLU A 75 1.65 19.68 -0.53
CA GLU A 75 3.08 19.38 -0.48
C GLU A 75 3.44 18.18 -1.38
N ILE A 76 4.52 18.31 -2.15
CA ILE A 76 5.08 17.23 -2.98
C ILE A 76 6.44 16.81 -2.42
N ILE A 77 6.63 15.52 -2.20
CA ILE A 77 7.92 14.96 -1.76
C ILE A 77 8.97 15.09 -2.87
N LEU A 78 10.08 15.75 -2.55
CA LEU A 78 11.25 15.90 -3.42
C LEU A 78 12.34 14.89 -3.08
N ASN A 79 12.73 14.82 -1.81
CA ASN A 79 13.82 13.97 -1.33
C ASN A 79 13.45 13.22 -0.05
N CYS A 80 13.98 12.00 0.09
CA CYS A 80 13.83 11.16 1.28
C CYS A 80 15.20 10.69 1.75
N TYR A 81 15.51 10.92 3.02
CA TYR A 81 16.79 10.58 3.63
C TYR A 81 16.59 9.45 4.65
N TRP A 82 17.44 8.45 4.57
CA TRP A 82 17.27 7.19 5.29
C TRP A 82 18.50 6.90 6.15
N GLU A 83 18.28 6.36 7.33
CA GLU A 83 19.32 5.72 8.12
C GLU A 83 19.27 4.22 7.91
N ILE A 84 20.39 3.67 7.46
CA ILE A 84 20.55 2.23 7.23
C ILE A 84 21.78 1.72 7.98
N ALA A 85 21.65 0.51 8.52
CA ALA A 85 22.79 -0.21 9.05
C ALA A 85 23.53 -0.95 7.94
N GLN A 86 24.85 -0.98 8.03
CA GLN A 86 25.69 -1.82 7.18
C GLN A 86 25.51 -3.29 7.60
N THR A 87 25.26 -4.15 6.61
CA THR A 87 25.05 -5.59 6.79
C THR A 87 25.74 -6.35 5.66
N ASP A 88 25.97 -7.66 5.82
CA ASP A 88 26.62 -8.49 4.79
C ASP A 88 25.84 -8.43 3.45
N PRO A 89 26.46 -7.98 2.34
CA PRO A 89 25.84 -7.97 1.02
C PRO A 89 25.25 -9.32 0.57
N LYS A 90 25.81 -10.46 1.01
CA LYS A 90 25.27 -11.78 0.69
C LYS A 90 23.91 -12.00 1.35
N GLU A 91 23.79 -11.64 2.63
CA GLU A 91 22.51 -11.72 3.35
C GLU A 91 21.45 -10.81 2.75
N ILE A 92 21.83 -9.58 2.38
CA ILE A 92 20.95 -8.61 1.69
C ILE A 92 20.37 -9.23 0.42
N LYS A 93 21.22 -9.79 -0.45
CA LYS A 93 20.79 -10.44 -1.69
C LYS A 93 19.85 -11.62 -1.44
N THR A 94 20.12 -12.42 -0.42
CA THR A 94 19.26 -13.55 -0.03
C THR A 94 17.89 -13.08 0.42
N LYS A 95 17.82 -12.04 1.27
CA LYS A 95 16.56 -11.44 1.74
C LYS A 95 15.74 -10.88 0.57
N ILE A 96 16.36 -10.12 -0.33
CA ILE A 96 15.70 -9.58 -1.53
C ILE A 96 15.15 -10.70 -2.41
N ARG A 97 15.96 -11.73 -2.72
CA ARG A 97 15.52 -12.86 -3.55
C ARG A 97 14.32 -13.59 -2.93
N SER A 98 14.35 -13.83 -1.62
CA SER A 98 13.25 -14.47 -0.90
C SER A 98 11.96 -13.64 -0.98
N LEU A 99 12.05 -12.32 -0.76
CA LEU A 99 10.91 -11.40 -0.86
C LEU A 99 10.30 -11.38 -2.27
N LEU A 100 11.13 -11.26 -3.30
CA LEU A 100 10.68 -11.25 -4.69
C LEU A 100 10.05 -12.59 -5.09
N LYS A 101 10.64 -13.71 -4.66
CA LYS A 101 10.07 -15.05 -4.89
C LYS A 101 8.69 -15.17 -4.24
N LYS A 102 8.57 -14.80 -2.97
CA LYS A 102 7.29 -14.86 -2.25
C LYS A 102 6.22 -13.98 -2.92
N ARG A 103 6.55 -12.73 -3.29
CA ARG A 103 5.62 -11.87 -4.02
C ARG A 103 5.14 -12.50 -5.32
N LYS A 104 6.05 -13.10 -6.10
CA LYS A 104 5.69 -13.79 -7.34
C LYS A 104 4.76 -14.98 -7.12
N GLU A 105 4.93 -15.70 -6.02
CA GLU A 105 4.10 -16.86 -5.67
C GLU A 105 2.73 -16.46 -5.11
N THR A 106 2.64 -15.35 -4.38
CA THR A 106 1.43 -14.99 -3.61
C THR A 106 0.67 -13.79 -4.14
N GLN A 107 1.13 -13.11 -5.20
CA GLN A 107 0.49 -11.91 -5.74
C GLN A 107 0.33 -12.01 -7.26
N PRO A 108 -0.73 -11.42 -7.85
CA PRO A 108 -0.97 -11.45 -9.28
C PRO A 108 -0.08 -10.45 -10.05
N ILE A 109 1.25 -10.57 -9.91
CA ILE A 109 2.21 -9.60 -10.45
C ILE A 109 2.23 -9.50 -11.99
N ASN A 110 1.61 -10.46 -12.67
CA ASN A 110 1.52 -10.50 -14.14
C ASN A 110 0.28 -9.77 -14.68
N PHE A 111 -0.58 -9.23 -13.81
CA PHE A 111 -1.77 -8.49 -14.20
C PHE A 111 -1.68 -7.03 -13.73
N PRO A 112 -2.17 -6.06 -14.52
CA PRO A 112 -2.34 -4.70 -14.03
C PRO A 112 -3.33 -4.68 -12.85
N SER A 113 -2.94 -4.05 -11.76
CA SER A 113 -3.76 -3.85 -10.56
C SER A 113 -3.26 -2.65 -9.77
N CYS A 114 -4.04 -2.18 -8.80
CA CYS A 114 -3.66 -1.11 -7.86
C CYS A 114 -3.08 -1.64 -6.54
N GLY A 115 -2.69 -2.92 -6.49
CA GLY A 115 -2.22 -3.56 -5.27
C GLY A 115 -3.35 -4.09 -4.39
N SER A 116 -3.11 -4.11 -3.08
CA SER A 116 -4.14 -4.41 -2.08
C SER A 116 -5.23 -3.34 -2.10
N VAL A 117 -6.48 -3.76 -2.29
CA VAL A 117 -7.63 -2.88 -2.38
C VAL A 117 -8.05 -2.37 -1.01
N PHE A 118 -8.06 -3.26 -0.03
CA PHE A 118 -8.48 -2.96 1.35
C PHE A 118 -7.31 -3.03 2.32
N LYS A 119 -7.38 -2.21 3.37
CA LYS A 119 -6.55 -2.32 4.57
C LYS A 119 -6.92 -3.58 5.34
N ASN A 120 -5.95 -4.14 6.07
CA ASN A 120 -6.24 -5.19 7.05
C ASN A 120 -7.12 -4.62 8.17
N VAL A 121 -8.03 -5.44 8.68
CA VAL A 121 -9.02 -5.05 9.69
C VAL A 121 -8.41 -5.26 11.08
N THR A 122 -8.62 -4.30 11.97
CA THR A 122 -8.36 -4.47 13.41
C THR A 122 -9.71 -4.40 14.12
N GLU A 123 -10.11 -5.50 14.74
CA GLU A 123 -11.36 -5.57 15.52
C GLU A 123 -11.23 -4.82 16.85
N LYS A 124 -12.36 -4.60 17.52
CA LYS A 124 -12.42 -3.83 18.78
C LYS A 124 -11.61 -4.46 19.92
N ASP A 125 -11.45 -5.77 19.89
CA ASP A 125 -10.66 -6.54 20.85
C ASP A 125 -9.15 -6.55 20.52
N GLY A 126 -8.75 -5.89 19.41
CA GLY A 126 -7.37 -5.84 18.92
C GLY A 126 -7.00 -6.96 17.95
N THR A 127 -7.92 -7.89 17.64
CA THR A 127 -7.68 -8.98 16.69
C THR A 127 -7.43 -8.41 15.29
N LYS A 128 -6.34 -8.83 14.64
CA LYS A 128 -6.00 -8.41 13.27
C LYS A 128 -6.43 -9.46 12.27
N ILE A 129 -7.32 -9.08 11.34
CA ILE A 129 -7.81 -9.93 10.26
C ILE A 129 -7.24 -9.43 8.94
N SER A 130 -6.66 -10.33 8.16
CA SER A 130 -6.15 -9.93 6.84
C SER A 130 -7.32 -9.73 5.88
N ALA A 131 -7.32 -8.63 5.13
CA ALA A 131 -8.44 -8.33 4.21
C ALA A 131 -8.65 -9.42 3.17
N TRP A 132 -7.58 -10.06 2.69
CA TRP A 132 -7.69 -11.18 1.75
C TRP A 132 -8.47 -12.37 2.33
N GLN A 133 -8.38 -12.64 3.64
CA GLN A 133 -9.14 -13.72 4.29
C GLN A 133 -10.63 -13.40 4.32
N VAL A 134 -10.98 -12.11 4.46
CA VAL A 134 -12.37 -11.65 4.40
C VAL A 134 -12.93 -11.90 3.00
N ILE A 135 -12.20 -11.51 1.94
CA ILE A 135 -12.62 -11.74 0.56
C ILE A 135 -12.74 -13.24 0.25
N ASP A 136 -11.77 -14.05 0.70
CA ASP A 136 -11.80 -15.50 0.54
C ASP A 136 -12.98 -16.15 1.26
N LYS A 137 -13.27 -15.74 2.50
CA LYS A 137 -14.40 -16.25 3.30
C LYS A 137 -15.75 -15.90 2.67
N LEU A 138 -15.85 -14.76 1.99
CA LEU A 138 -17.04 -14.38 1.22
C LEU A 138 -17.16 -15.16 -0.10
N GLY A 139 -16.15 -15.95 -0.49
CA GLY A 139 -16.12 -16.64 -1.78
C GLY A 139 -16.05 -15.68 -2.97
N LEU A 140 -15.42 -14.51 -2.79
CA LEU A 140 -15.35 -13.47 -3.81
C LEU A 140 -14.10 -13.57 -4.71
N LYS A 141 -13.15 -14.48 -4.44
CA LYS A 141 -12.08 -14.80 -5.40
C LYS A 141 -12.69 -15.21 -6.74
N GLY A 142 -12.14 -14.67 -7.83
CA GLY A 142 -12.64 -14.90 -9.17
C GLY A 142 -13.90 -14.12 -9.54
N ALA A 143 -14.57 -13.46 -8.58
CA ALA A 143 -15.74 -12.64 -8.86
C ALA A 143 -15.37 -11.49 -9.82
N LYS A 144 -16.22 -11.27 -10.82
CA LYS A 144 -15.94 -10.42 -11.97
C LYS A 144 -17.10 -9.48 -12.25
N ILE A 145 -16.79 -8.22 -12.54
CA ILE A 145 -17.71 -7.23 -13.09
C ILE A 145 -16.99 -6.55 -14.26
N GLY A 146 -17.62 -6.52 -15.43
CA GLY A 146 -16.98 -6.02 -16.65
C GLY A 146 -15.66 -6.77 -16.93
N ASN A 147 -14.54 -6.04 -17.00
CA ASN A 147 -13.20 -6.63 -17.14
C ASN A 147 -12.34 -6.55 -15.87
N ALA A 148 -12.91 -6.13 -14.74
CA ALA A 148 -12.27 -6.20 -13.43
C ALA A 148 -12.61 -7.52 -12.74
N GLN A 149 -11.65 -8.11 -12.04
CA GLN A 149 -11.85 -9.37 -11.31
C GLN A 149 -11.08 -9.38 -10.00
N PHE A 150 -11.68 -9.89 -8.91
CA PHE A 150 -10.90 -10.28 -7.74
C PHE A 150 -9.96 -11.43 -8.10
N SER A 151 -8.66 -11.25 -7.85
CA SER A 151 -7.63 -12.20 -8.22
C SER A 151 -7.84 -13.58 -7.59
N GLU A 152 -7.71 -14.62 -8.42
CA GLU A 152 -7.70 -16.01 -7.96
C GLU A 152 -6.50 -16.32 -7.05
N ILE A 153 -5.38 -15.60 -7.23
CA ILE A 153 -4.15 -15.79 -6.47
C ILE A 153 -4.27 -15.17 -5.07
N HIS A 154 -4.76 -13.93 -4.99
CA HIS A 154 -4.84 -13.17 -3.73
C HIS A 154 -6.10 -12.32 -3.67
N GLY A 155 -7.05 -12.68 -2.79
CA GLY A 155 -8.39 -12.09 -2.77
C GLY A 155 -8.43 -10.57 -2.54
N ASN A 156 -7.41 -9.98 -1.92
CA ASN A 156 -7.35 -8.51 -1.74
C ASN A 156 -6.89 -7.72 -2.99
N PHE A 157 -6.68 -8.36 -4.14
CA PHE A 157 -6.28 -7.68 -5.37
C PHE A 157 -7.43 -7.74 -6.37
N ILE A 158 -7.75 -6.60 -6.98
CA ILE A 158 -8.59 -6.57 -8.18
C ILE A 158 -7.66 -6.39 -9.38
N VAL A 159 -7.70 -7.35 -10.30
CA VAL A 159 -6.91 -7.35 -11.53
C VAL A 159 -7.74 -6.81 -12.69
N ASN A 160 -7.08 -6.05 -13.55
CA ASN A 160 -7.60 -5.67 -14.85
C ASN A 160 -7.25 -6.76 -15.87
N LEU A 161 -8.27 -7.40 -16.44
CA LEU A 161 -8.10 -8.44 -17.47
C LEU A 161 -7.86 -7.88 -18.88
N GLY A 162 -7.66 -6.56 -19.00
CA GLY A 162 -7.32 -5.84 -20.22
C GLY A 162 -8.02 -4.48 -20.29
N SER A 163 -9.35 -4.49 -20.30
CA SER A 163 -10.20 -3.30 -20.53
C SER A 163 -11.15 -2.98 -19.37
N ALA A 164 -10.73 -3.23 -18.13
CA ALA A 164 -11.50 -2.88 -16.94
C ALA A 164 -11.72 -1.37 -16.85
N LYS A 165 -12.95 -0.94 -16.58
CA LYS A 165 -13.25 0.46 -16.26
C LYS A 165 -13.07 0.70 -14.77
N ALA A 166 -12.77 1.94 -14.39
CA ALA A 166 -12.75 2.33 -12.98
C ALA A 166 -14.09 2.03 -12.28
N ALA A 167 -15.21 2.20 -13.00
CA ALA A 167 -16.54 1.83 -12.52
C ALA A 167 -16.69 0.34 -12.21
N ASP A 168 -16.05 -0.55 -12.99
CA ASP A 168 -16.07 -2.00 -12.75
C ASP A 168 -15.34 -2.35 -11.43
N VAL A 169 -14.17 -1.73 -11.22
CA VAL A 169 -13.38 -1.89 -9.99
C VAL A 169 -14.17 -1.38 -8.78
N LYS A 170 -14.75 -0.18 -8.88
CA LYS A 170 -15.57 0.41 -7.81
C LYS A 170 -16.79 -0.46 -7.49
N ALA A 171 -17.44 -1.05 -8.49
CA ALA A 171 -18.56 -1.95 -8.27
C ALA A 171 -18.15 -3.23 -7.50
N LEU A 172 -16.99 -3.81 -7.80
CA LEU A 172 -16.45 -4.95 -7.03
C LEU A 172 -16.09 -4.57 -5.60
N ILE A 173 -15.52 -3.37 -5.40
CA ILE A 173 -15.20 -2.84 -4.07
C ILE A 173 -16.47 -2.71 -3.22
N GLU A 174 -17.52 -2.09 -3.76
CA GLU A 174 -18.78 -1.91 -3.05
C GLU A 174 -19.49 -3.23 -2.77
N LEU A 175 -19.45 -4.18 -3.71
CA LEU A 175 -19.94 -5.54 -3.48
C LEU A 175 -19.25 -6.20 -2.29
N ALA A 176 -17.92 -6.14 -2.23
CA ALA A 176 -17.14 -6.72 -1.14
C ALA A 176 -17.43 -6.04 0.20
N LYS A 177 -17.50 -4.70 0.24
CA LYS A 177 -17.84 -3.94 1.45
C LYS A 177 -19.24 -4.29 1.96
N GLN A 178 -20.22 -4.35 1.07
CA GLN A 178 -21.61 -4.70 1.42
C GLN A 178 -21.70 -6.11 1.98
N ARG A 179 -21.08 -7.09 1.31
CA ARG A 179 -21.09 -8.50 1.76
C ARG A 179 -20.32 -8.71 3.06
N ALA A 180 -19.14 -8.09 3.22
CA ALA A 180 -18.37 -8.16 4.46
C ALA A 180 -19.18 -7.62 5.65
N LYS A 181 -19.87 -6.49 5.46
CA LYS A 181 -20.71 -5.90 6.50
C LYS A 181 -21.91 -6.79 6.82
N ASN A 182 -22.63 -7.28 5.81
CA ASN A 182 -23.88 -8.00 6.02
C ASN A 182 -23.67 -9.43 6.54
N GLU A 183 -22.69 -10.16 5.98
CA GLU A 183 -22.49 -11.58 6.26
C GLU A 183 -21.49 -11.82 7.41
N LEU A 184 -20.52 -10.92 7.57
CA LEU A 184 -19.42 -11.11 8.53
C LEU A 184 -19.38 -10.03 9.62
N GLN A 185 -20.22 -8.99 9.54
CA GLN A 185 -20.17 -7.83 10.44
C GLN A 185 -18.80 -7.12 10.44
N ILE A 186 -18.05 -7.26 9.36
CA ILE A 186 -16.73 -6.64 9.17
C ILE A 186 -16.86 -5.41 8.27
N ILE A 187 -16.28 -4.30 8.70
CA ILE A 187 -16.16 -3.09 7.88
C ILE A 187 -14.81 -3.12 7.18
N LEU A 188 -14.82 -3.22 5.85
CA LEU A 188 -13.62 -3.08 5.03
C LEU A 188 -13.36 -1.61 4.72
N GLU A 189 -12.15 -1.16 5.01
CA GLU A 189 -11.65 0.17 4.62
C GLU A 189 -10.76 0.05 3.40
N GLU A 190 -10.94 0.96 2.44
CA GLU A 190 -10.13 1.02 1.23
C GLU A 190 -8.72 1.54 1.55
N GLU A 191 -7.71 0.92 0.95
CA GLU A 191 -6.33 1.43 0.91
C GLU A 191 -6.09 2.26 -0.36
N VAL A 192 -6.79 1.92 -1.44
CA VAL A 192 -6.73 2.62 -2.72
C VAL A 192 -7.38 4.00 -2.63
N VAL A 193 -6.94 4.92 -3.49
CA VAL A 193 -7.43 6.29 -3.56
C VAL A 193 -8.07 6.52 -4.93
N TYR A 194 -9.24 7.16 -4.96
CA TYR A 194 -9.85 7.65 -6.20
C TYR A 194 -9.30 9.04 -6.53
N LEU A 195 -8.96 9.24 -7.80
CA LEU A 195 -8.66 10.55 -8.35
C LEU A 195 -9.94 11.06 -9.02
N GLU A 196 -10.35 12.28 -8.69
CA GLU A 196 -11.48 12.99 -9.30
C GLU A 196 -11.00 13.96 -10.38
#